data_AF-A0A1Y1VEW7-F1
#
_entry.id   AF-A0A1Y1VEW7-F1
#
_cell.length_a   1.000
_cell.length_b   1.000
_cell.length_c   1.000
_cell.angle_alpha   90.00
_cell.angle_beta   90.00
_cell.angle_gamma   90.00
#
_symmetry.space_group_name_H-M   'P 1'
#
loop_
_entity.id
_entity.type
_entity.pdbx_description
1 polymer ?
#
loop_
_entity_poly.entity_id
_entity_poly.type
_entity_poly.pdbx_seq_one_letter_code
_entity_poly.pdbx_strand_id
1 'polypeptide(L)' 'YKCCDSGTTEVNEIDKVGYWSIDKGDWCYIRECLSNTFGYPYEYPCCKSCDVSYVDNDGDWNIENNYWC' A
#
# COMPACT_ATOMS: atom_id res chain seq x y z
N TYR A 1 -2.43 -1.98 -9.86
CA TYR A 1 -1.02 -2.07 -10.27
C TYR A 1 -0.29 -3.00 -9.30
N LYS A 2 0.85 -3.57 -9.69
CA LYS A 2 1.64 -4.43 -8.79
C LYS A 2 2.22 -3.61 -7.63
N CYS A 3 2.30 -4.18 -6.44
CA CYS A 3 2.97 -3.51 -5.33
C CYS A 3 4.48 -3.53 -5.52
N CYS A 4 5.12 -2.52 -4.94
CA CYS A 4 6.57 -2.54 -4.79
C CYS A 4 7.00 -3.62 -3.80
N ASP A 5 8.21 -4.15 -3.97
CA ASP A 5 8.81 -5.08 -3.03
C ASP A 5 8.93 -4.45 -1.63
N SER A 6 8.79 -5.30 -0.60
CA SER A 6 8.85 -4.92 0.81
C SER A 6 10.25 -4.36 1.15
N GLY A 7 10.41 -3.04 1.08
CA GLY A 7 11.69 -2.35 1.27
C GLY A 7 11.86 -1.10 0.41
N THR A 8 10.98 -0.86 -0.55
CA THR A 8 11.01 0.34 -1.38
C THR A 8 10.50 1.55 -0.60
N THR A 9 11.40 2.42 -0.17
CA THR A 9 11.08 3.69 0.51
C THR A 9 11.21 4.92 -0.40
N GLU A 10 11.69 4.72 -1.62
CA GLU A 10 11.90 5.80 -2.59
C GLU A 10 10.60 6.08 -3.34
N VAL A 11 9.97 7.18 -2.97
CA VAL A 11 8.77 7.71 -3.64
C VAL A 11 9.20 8.49 -4.87
N ASN A 12 8.81 8.00 -6.04
CA ASN A 12 9.02 8.72 -7.31
C ASN A 12 7.87 9.69 -7.60
N GLU A 13 6.63 9.26 -7.35
CA GLU A 13 5.46 10.10 -7.55
C GLU A 13 4.43 9.93 -6.43
N ILE A 14 3.69 11.01 -6.19
CA ILE A 14 2.58 11.06 -5.24
C ILE A 14 1.38 11.61 -6.01
N ASP A 15 0.28 10.87 -5.99
CA ASP A 15 -0.98 11.30 -6.57
C ASP A 15 -2.12 11.27 -5.54
N LYS A 16 -3.36 11.40 -6.00
CA LYS A 16 -4.55 11.39 -5.13
C LYS A 16 -4.86 10.00 -4.59
N VAL A 17 -4.24 8.97 -5.14
CA VAL A 17 -4.46 7.58 -4.75
C VAL A 17 -3.39 7.21 -3.73
N GLY A 18 -2.13 7.56 -3.95
CA GLY A 18 -1.07 7.47 -2.95
C GLY A 18 0.34 7.58 -3.53
N TYR A 19 1.26 6.75 -3.05
CA TYR A 19 2.69 6.85 -3.35
C TYR A 19 3.12 5.78 -4.36
N TRP A 20 3.95 6.17 -5.32
CA TRP A 20 4.40 5.33 -6.42
C TRP A 20 5.91 5.24 -6.46
N SER A 21 6.43 4.05 -6.76
CA SER A 21 7.85 3.81 -7.03
C SER A 21 8.04 3.08 -8.34
N ILE A 22 9.29 2.94 -8.74
CA ILE A 22 9.72 2.10 -9.84
C ILE A 22 10.56 0.98 -9.22
N ASP A 23 10.01 -0.22 -9.15
CA ASP A 23 10.72 -1.41 -8.71
C ASP A 23 11.06 -2.30 -9.91
N LYS A 24 12.34 -2.65 -10.04
CA LYS A 24 12.88 -3.44 -11.17
C LYS A 24 12.51 -2.90 -12.56
N GLY A 25 12.38 -1.57 -12.68
CA GLY A 25 12.06 -0.90 -13.95
C GLY A 25 10.58 -0.83 -14.28
N ASP A 26 9.70 -1.28 -13.39
CA ASP A 26 8.25 -1.18 -13.55
C ASP A 26 7.61 -0.31 -12.48
N TRP A 27 6.58 0.45 -12.88
CA TRP A 27 5.77 1.21 -11.93
C TRP A 27 5.06 0.28 -10.96
N CYS A 28 5.20 0.60 -9.68
CA CYS A 28 4.64 -0.14 -8.59
C CYS A 28 4.07 0.80 -7.53
N TYR A 29 3.06 0.31 -6.83
CA TYR A 29 2.41 1.06 -5.78
C TYR A 29 3.14 0.84 -4.45
N ILE A 30 3.56 1.92 -3.80
CA ILE A 30 4.15 1.90 -2.47
C ILE A 30 2.99 1.83 -1.48
N ARG A 31 2.76 0.64 -0.92
CA ARG A 31 1.79 0.50 0.17
C ARG A 31 2.31 1.22 1.42
N GLU A 32 1.47 2.01 2.07
CA GLU A 32 1.72 2.45 3.45
C GLU A 32 1.67 1.28 4.46
N CYS A 33 1.36 0.06 3.99
CA CYS A 33 1.57 -1.19 4.73
C CYS A 33 3.01 -1.71 4.67
N LEU A 34 4.03 -0.85 4.47
CA LEU A 34 5.43 -1.25 4.52
C LEU A 34 5.82 -1.62 5.95
N SER A 35 5.60 -2.89 6.27
CA SER A 35 6.39 -3.68 7.21
C SER A 35 6.67 -2.99 8.54
N ASN A 36 5.78 -3.08 9.53
CA ASN A 36 6.06 -2.98 10.97
C ASN A 36 6.96 -1.82 11.49
N THR A 37 7.35 -0.84 10.65
CA THR A 37 8.39 0.16 10.95
C THR A 37 7.80 1.56 10.99
N PHE A 38 6.69 1.77 10.28
CA PHE A 38 5.84 2.96 10.39
C PHE A 38 4.50 2.58 11.01
N GLY A 39 4.56 2.01 12.23
CA GLY A 39 3.41 1.53 12.99
C GLY A 39 2.31 2.58 13.11
N TYR A 40 1.41 2.59 12.14
CA TYR A 40 0.09 3.16 12.30
C TYR A 40 -0.70 2.15 13.12
N PRO A 41 -1.23 2.54 14.29
CA PRO A 41 -1.97 1.66 15.19
C PRO A 41 -3.40 1.47 14.67
N TYR A 42 -3.58 1.17 13.39
CA TYR A 42 -4.88 0.78 12.88
C TYR A 42 -5.13 -0.68 13.25
N GLU A 43 -6.33 -0.98 13.73
CA GLU A 43 -6.76 -2.29 14.22
C GLU A 43 -6.87 -3.35 13.09
N TYR A 44 -6.42 -3.02 11.88
CA TYR A 44 -6.59 -3.82 10.67
C TYR A 44 -5.26 -4.42 10.21
N PRO A 45 -5.21 -5.72 9.90
CA PRO A 45 -4.01 -6.38 9.39
C PRO A 45 -3.65 -5.83 8.01
N CYS A 46 -2.37 -5.89 7.60
CA CYS A 46 -1.98 -5.52 6.24
C CYS A 46 -2.54 -6.51 5.20
N CYS A 47 -3.00 -6.00 4.06
CA CYS A 47 -3.40 -6.85 2.94
C CYS A 47 -2.21 -7.58 2.33
N LYS A 48 -2.42 -8.82 1.92
CA LYS A 48 -1.50 -9.56 1.05
C LYS A 48 -1.58 -9.04 -0.38
N SER A 49 -2.79 -8.80 -0.89
CA SER A 49 -3.08 -8.27 -2.21
C SER A 49 -2.92 -6.75 -2.27
N CYS A 50 -2.65 -6.29 -3.48
CA CYS A 50 -2.41 -4.92 -3.89
C CYS A 50 -3.66 -4.28 -4.51
N ASP A 51 -4.76 -5.01 -4.54
CA ASP A 51 -6.02 -4.47 -5.03
C ASP A 51 -6.52 -3.46 -4.00
N VAL A 52 -6.88 -2.27 -4.47
CA VAL A 52 -7.53 -1.28 -3.62
C VAL A 52 -9.01 -1.39 -3.93
N SER A 53 -9.79 -1.81 -2.93
CA SER A 53 -11.25 -1.92 -3.05
C SER A 53 -11.94 -0.63 -2.63
N TYR A 54 -11.32 0.14 -1.74
CA TYR A 54 -11.90 1.34 -1.16
C TYR A 54 -10.81 2.34 -0.77
N VAL A 55 -11.07 3.63 -0.94
CA VAL A 55 -10.15 4.71 -0.60
C VAL A 55 -10.93 5.76 0.17
N ASP A 56 -10.39 6.18 1.31
CA ASP A 56 -10.93 7.28 2.09
C ASP A 56 -9.82 8.22 2.58
N ASN A 57 -10.14 9.08 3.55
CA ASN A 57 -9.18 10.06 4.08
C ASN A 57 -8.13 9.42 5.00
N ASP A 58 -8.39 8.20 5.51
CA ASP A 58 -7.48 7.47 6.39
C ASP A 58 -6.49 6.62 5.57
N GLY A 59 -6.86 6.23 4.35
CA GLY A 59 -5.93 5.62 3.38
C GLY A 59 -6.61 4.74 2.34
N ASP A 60 -5.82 3.85 1.74
CA ASP A 60 -6.28 2.80 0.86
C ASP A 60 -6.61 1.53 1.64
N TRP A 61 -7.72 0.91 1.28
CA TRP A 61 -8.26 -0.28 1.92
C TRP A 61 -8.59 -1.37 0.89
N ASN A 62 -8.52 -2.61 1.32
CA ASN A 62 -8.97 -3.79 0.62
C ASN A 62 -9.75 -4.74 1.54
N ILE A 63 -10.43 -5.70 0.93
CA ILE A 63 -11.12 -6.76 1.67
C ILE A 63 -10.50 -8.09 1.27
N GLU A 64 -9.76 -8.70 2.20
CA GLU A 64 -9.16 -10.00 2.02
C GLU A 64 -9.75 -11.03 2.98
N ASN A 65 -10.20 -12.16 2.45
CA ASN A 65 -10.84 -13.22 3.25
C ASN A 65 -12.00 -12.70 4.11
N ASN A 66 -12.74 -11.69 3.61
CA ASN A 66 -13.80 -10.96 4.33
C ASN A 66 -13.34 -10.11 5.52
N TYR A 67 -12.05 -9.78 5.61
CA TYR A 67 -11.51 -8.85 6.59
C TYR A 67 -11.00 -7.59 5.92
N TRP A 68 -11.23 -6.45 6.56
CA TRP A 68 -10.62 -5.20 6.17
C TRP A 68 -9.13 -5.26 6.44
N CYS A 69 -8.42 -4.82 5.43
CA CYS A 69 -7.03 -4.48 5.40
C CYS A 69 -6.93 -3.27 4.44
#